data_AF-A0A7Y7WVQ2-F1
#
_entry.id   AF-A0A7Y7WVQ2-F1
#
_cell.length_a   1.000
_cell.length_b   1.000
_cell.length_c   1.000
_cell.angle_alpha   90.00
_cell.angle_beta   90.00
_cell.angle_gamma   90.00
#
_symmetry.space_group_name_H-M   'P 1'
#
loop_
_entity.id
_entity.type
_entity.pdbx_description
1 polymer ?
#
loop_
_entity_poly.entity_id
_entity_poly.type
_entity_poly.pdbx_seq_one_letter_code
_entity_poly.pdbx_strand_id
1 'polypeptide(L)'
;MTKPFGITLAFTLLLALSNTAAAETAHESARSFVAQSHAGDDLAAIALSAAKHTQTYGTLVAKLGAVGADTAVSSEITALLPQYQPKWDQNLAAAYEKSFSSEELSSLASKGRDSKYAGKVIERQSAIGKDMQSSSGPILISLITEALEACLSKNGL
;
A
#
# COMPACT_ATOMS: atom_id res chain seq x y z
N MET A 1 -10.87 -66.66 -1.04
CA MET A 1 -11.49 -65.48 -0.40
C MET A 1 -10.44 -64.39 -0.28
N THR A 2 -10.40 -63.47 -1.23
CA THR A 2 -9.43 -62.37 -1.33
C THR A 2 -10.08 -61.07 -0.86
N LYS A 3 -9.48 -60.40 0.14
CA LYS A 3 -9.82 -59.04 0.60
C LYS A 3 -9.20 -58.01 -0.35
N PRO A 4 -9.90 -56.93 -0.75
CA PRO A 4 -9.23 -55.79 -1.36
C PRO A 4 -8.83 -54.74 -0.31
N PHE A 5 -7.55 -54.37 -0.43
CA PHE A 5 -6.91 -53.08 -0.15
C PHE A 5 -7.88 -51.89 -0.33
N GLY A 6 -7.91 -50.83 0.48
CA GLY A 6 -6.78 -50.11 1.04
C GLY A 6 -6.28 -49.03 0.07
N ILE A 7 -7.06 -47.98 -0.22
CA ILE A 7 -6.63 -46.67 -0.77
C ILE A 7 -7.67 -45.63 -0.31
N THR A 8 -7.38 -44.91 0.78
CA THR A 8 -8.08 -43.64 1.10
C THR A 8 -7.10 -42.70 1.79
N LEU A 9 -5.98 -42.34 1.14
CA LEU A 9 -5.08 -41.32 1.68
C LEU A 9 -4.20 -40.65 0.62
N ALA A 10 -4.77 -40.28 -0.54
CA ALA A 10 -4.00 -39.57 -1.58
C ALA A 10 -4.69 -38.30 -2.12
N PHE A 11 -5.92 -37.97 -1.71
CA PHE A 11 -6.68 -36.84 -2.29
C PHE A 11 -6.60 -35.54 -1.49
N THR A 12 -6.10 -35.55 -0.25
CA THR A 12 -6.01 -34.36 0.61
C THR A 12 -4.74 -33.54 0.39
N LEU A 13 -3.69 -34.08 -0.26
CA LEU A 13 -2.42 -33.37 -0.43
C LEU A 13 -2.38 -32.42 -1.65
N LEU A 14 -3.19 -32.70 -2.69
CA LEU A 14 -3.24 -31.89 -3.93
C LEU A 14 -3.99 -30.55 -3.76
N LEU A 15 -4.91 -30.46 -2.80
CA LEU A 15 -5.69 -29.25 -2.53
C LEU A 15 -4.86 -28.17 -1.80
N ALA A 16 -3.90 -28.57 -0.97
CA ALA A 16 -3.06 -27.61 -0.24
C ALA A 16 -2.04 -26.89 -1.14
N LEU A 17 -1.46 -27.59 -2.11
CA LEU A 17 -0.46 -27.04 -3.06
C LEU A 17 -1.07 -26.11 -4.10
N SER A 18 -2.33 -26.38 -4.50
CA SER A 18 -3.03 -25.54 -5.49
C SER A 18 -3.37 -24.16 -4.90
N ASN A 19 -3.66 -24.10 -3.60
CA ASN A 19 -4.02 -22.86 -2.92
C ASN A 19 -2.82 -21.90 -2.74
N THR A 20 -1.61 -22.43 -2.55
CA THR A 20 -0.41 -21.59 -2.38
C THR A 20 0.02 -20.95 -3.70
N ALA A 21 0.00 -21.69 -4.81
CA ALA A 21 0.33 -21.17 -6.13
C ALA A 21 -0.68 -20.09 -6.60
N ALA A 22 -1.98 -20.28 -6.31
CA ALA A 22 -3.01 -19.30 -6.61
C ALA A 22 -2.87 -18.00 -5.77
N ALA A 23 -2.43 -18.12 -4.51
CA ALA A 23 -2.18 -16.98 -3.65
C ALA A 23 -0.92 -16.19 -4.06
N GLU A 24 0.18 -16.88 -4.41
CA GLU A 24 1.41 -16.24 -4.90
C GLU A 24 1.17 -15.48 -6.20
N THR A 25 0.40 -16.06 -7.14
CA THR A 25 0.06 -15.39 -8.41
C THR A 25 -0.86 -14.19 -8.22
N ALA A 26 -1.80 -14.25 -7.26
CA ALA A 26 -2.63 -13.09 -6.89
C ALA A 26 -1.78 -11.97 -6.28
N HIS A 27 -0.83 -12.33 -5.40
CA HIS A 27 0.08 -11.39 -4.77
C HIS A 27 0.98 -10.68 -5.78
N GLU A 28 1.58 -11.42 -6.70
CA GLU A 28 2.39 -10.84 -7.78
C GLU A 28 1.56 -9.94 -8.69
N SER A 29 0.33 -10.36 -9.04
CA SER A 29 -0.59 -9.57 -9.86
C SER A 29 -1.00 -8.27 -9.18
N ALA A 30 -1.29 -8.29 -7.87
CA ALA A 30 -1.61 -7.09 -7.11
C ALA A 30 -0.43 -6.12 -7.06
N ARG A 31 0.78 -6.61 -6.79
CA ARG A 31 2.00 -5.79 -6.81
C ARG A 31 2.26 -5.19 -8.19
N SER A 32 2.11 -6.00 -9.23
CA SER A 32 2.26 -5.56 -10.61
C SER A 32 1.23 -4.49 -10.97
N PHE A 33 -0.02 -4.67 -10.56
CA PHE A 33 -1.06 -3.67 -10.76
C PHE A 33 -0.75 -2.35 -10.02
N VAL A 34 -0.36 -2.40 -8.74
CA VAL A 34 0.01 -1.20 -7.97
C VAL A 34 1.15 -0.45 -8.64
N ALA A 35 2.20 -1.16 -9.06
CA ALA A 35 3.35 -0.56 -9.72
C ALA A 35 2.98 0.08 -11.07
N GLN A 36 2.22 -0.62 -11.91
CA GLN A 36 1.84 -0.11 -13.24
C GLN A 36 0.82 1.02 -13.21
N SER A 37 -0.08 1.00 -12.21
CA SER A 37 -1.12 2.02 -12.04
C SER A 37 -0.64 3.25 -11.29
N HIS A 38 0.59 3.25 -10.75
CA HIS A 38 1.11 4.30 -9.89
C HIS A 38 0.20 4.58 -8.68
N ALA A 39 -0.53 3.56 -8.22
CA ALA A 39 -1.54 3.73 -7.17
C ALA A 39 -0.94 4.08 -5.80
N GLY A 40 0.37 3.86 -5.60
CA GLY A 40 1.07 4.21 -4.37
C GLY A 40 1.76 5.58 -4.39
N ASP A 41 1.82 6.26 -5.54
CA ASP A 41 2.62 7.48 -5.73
C ASP A 41 2.07 8.69 -4.95
N ASP A 42 0.88 8.56 -4.36
CA ASP A 42 0.22 9.59 -3.55
C ASP A 42 0.72 9.67 -2.10
N LEU A 43 1.58 8.74 -1.65
CA LEU A 43 2.11 8.70 -0.28
C LEU A 43 2.68 10.04 0.17
N ALA A 44 3.50 10.69 -0.68
CA ALA A 44 4.12 11.97 -0.34
C ALA A 44 3.07 13.07 -0.08
N ALA A 45 2.03 13.11 -0.92
CA ALA A 45 0.95 14.08 -0.80
C ALA A 45 0.08 13.81 0.42
N ILE A 46 -0.24 12.53 0.69
CA ILE A 46 -0.96 12.11 1.89
C ILE A 46 -0.17 12.49 3.15
N ALA A 47 1.13 12.22 3.18
CA ALA A 47 2.00 12.54 4.30
C ALA A 47 2.06 14.05 4.55
N LEU A 48 2.25 14.86 3.51
CA LEU A 48 2.25 16.31 3.65
C LEU A 48 0.90 16.83 4.15
N SER A 49 -0.21 16.34 3.58
CA SER A 49 -1.55 16.73 4.01
C SER A 49 -1.78 16.42 5.48
N ALA A 50 -1.37 15.23 5.94
CA ALA A 50 -1.49 14.84 7.34
C ALA A 50 -0.55 15.66 8.25
N ALA A 51 0.68 15.93 7.82
CA ALA A 51 1.64 16.77 8.55
C ALA A 51 1.09 18.18 8.82
N LYS A 52 0.38 18.78 7.84
CA LYS A 52 -0.26 20.10 7.96
C LYS A 52 -1.27 20.21 9.09
N HIS A 53 -1.83 19.09 9.55
CA HIS A 53 -2.77 19.05 10.67
C HIS A 53 -2.10 18.93 12.04
N THR A 54 -0.77 18.93 12.11
CA THR A 54 -0.03 18.81 13.36
C THR A 54 0.35 20.17 13.96
N GLN A 55 0.46 20.24 15.29
CA GLN A 55 0.98 21.42 15.98
C GLN A 55 2.43 21.71 15.58
N THR A 56 3.25 20.67 15.36
CA THR A 56 4.65 20.79 14.94
C THR A 56 4.78 21.53 13.62
N TYR A 57 3.91 21.23 12.64
CA TYR A 57 3.83 21.98 11.40
C TYR A 57 3.46 23.45 11.65
N GLY A 58 2.51 23.71 12.55
CA GLY A 58 2.18 25.08 12.98
C GLY A 58 3.38 25.87 13.52
N THR A 59 4.25 25.22 14.28
CA THR A 59 5.51 25.82 14.77
C THR A 59 6.46 26.17 13.62
N LEU A 60 6.60 25.27 12.62
CA LEU A 60 7.40 25.53 11.42
C LEU A 60 6.85 26.71 10.63
N VAL A 61 5.52 26.80 10.46
CA VAL A 61 4.87 27.93 9.78
C VAL A 61 5.14 29.25 10.49
N ALA A 62 5.07 29.28 11.82
CA ALA A 62 5.34 30.49 12.59
C ALA A 62 6.77 31.01 12.40
N LYS A 63 7.74 30.12 12.13
CA LYS A 63 9.15 30.45 11.92
C LYS A 63 9.51 30.76 10.47
N LEU A 64 8.99 29.97 9.53
CA LEU A 64 9.42 29.96 8.13
C LEU A 64 8.40 30.59 7.17
N GLY A 65 7.18 30.87 7.66
CA GLY A 65 6.02 31.13 6.81
C GLY A 65 5.47 29.86 6.17
N ALA A 66 4.24 29.92 5.66
CA ALA A 66 3.54 28.76 5.12
C ALA A 66 4.27 28.09 3.95
N VAL A 67 4.76 28.87 2.98
CA VAL A 67 5.49 28.37 1.81
C VAL A 67 6.82 27.72 2.21
N GLY A 68 7.52 28.33 3.19
CA GLY A 68 8.78 27.80 3.70
C GLY A 68 8.59 26.47 4.43
N ALA A 69 7.57 26.37 5.28
CA ALA A 69 7.20 25.14 5.97
C ALA A 69 6.79 24.03 4.99
N ASP A 70 5.96 24.35 3.99
CA ASP A 70 5.56 23.41 2.93
C ASP A 70 6.77 22.84 2.20
N THR A 71 7.69 23.72 1.79
CA THR A 71 8.89 23.33 1.04
C THR A 71 9.80 22.46 1.90
N ALA A 72 10.05 22.86 3.15
CA ALA A 72 10.91 22.13 4.06
C ALA A 72 10.36 20.72 4.34
N VAL A 73 9.09 20.61 4.75
CA VAL A 73 8.47 19.32 5.09
C VAL A 73 8.35 18.42 3.86
N SER A 74 7.97 18.96 2.70
CA SER A 74 7.91 18.18 1.46
C SER A 74 9.27 17.63 1.05
N SER A 75 10.33 18.40 1.25
CA SER A 75 11.71 17.96 0.97
C SER A 75 12.11 16.78 1.86
N GLU A 76 11.84 16.86 3.17
CA GLU A 76 12.15 15.75 4.09
C GLU A 76 11.31 14.51 3.81
N ILE A 77 10.01 14.66 3.53
CA ILE A 77 9.15 13.55 3.11
C ILE A 77 9.72 12.87 1.86
N THR A 78 10.08 13.66 0.84
CA THR A 78 10.65 13.14 -0.42
C THR A 78 11.94 12.38 -0.19
N ALA A 79 12.82 12.89 0.68
CA ALA A 79 14.07 12.23 1.04
C ALA A 79 13.86 10.88 1.76
N LEU A 80 12.75 10.74 2.49
CA LEU A 80 12.40 9.52 3.22
C LEU A 80 11.62 8.50 2.36
N LEU A 81 11.04 8.90 1.22
CA LEU A 81 10.25 7.98 0.38
C LEU A 81 10.95 6.66 0.04
N PRO A 82 12.25 6.61 -0.31
CA PRO A 82 12.92 5.33 -0.60
C PRO A 82 12.84 4.29 0.54
N GLN A 83 12.72 4.74 1.79
CA GLN A 83 12.57 3.88 2.97
C GLN A 83 11.11 3.44 3.21
N TYR A 84 10.15 4.29 2.88
CA TYR A 84 8.74 4.13 3.27
C TYR A 84 7.85 3.60 2.13
N GLN A 85 8.12 4.02 0.89
CA GLN A 85 7.34 3.64 -0.29
C GLN A 85 7.21 2.12 -0.47
N PRO A 86 8.27 1.30 -0.33
CA PRO A 86 8.14 -0.15 -0.52
C PRO A 86 7.17 -0.81 0.46
N LYS A 87 7.12 -0.33 1.71
CA LYS A 87 6.20 -0.85 2.74
C LYS A 87 4.77 -0.39 2.51
N TRP A 88 4.61 0.86 2.06
CA TRP A 88 3.31 1.40 1.66
C TRP A 88 2.72 0.61 0.49
N ASP A 89 3.50 0.41 -0.57
CA ASP A 89 3.07 -0.32 -1.77
C ASP A 89 2.75 -1.78 -1.46
N GLN A 90 3.50 -2.41 -0.54
CA GLN A 90 3.20 -3.76 -0.08
C GLN A 90 1.84 -3.84 0.61
N ASN A 91 1.53 -2.90 1.52
CA ASN A 91 0.23 -2.84 2.16
C ASN A 91 -0.89 -2.54 1.17
N LEU A 92 -0.63 -1.68 0.18
CA LEU A 92 -1.59 -1.36 -0.86
C LEU A 92 -1.90 -2.60 -1.71
N ALA A 93 -0.89 -3.36 -2.13
CA ALA A 93 -1.09 -4.62 -2.84
C ALA A 93 -1.93 -5.61 -2.01
N ALA A 94 -1.65 -5.74 -0.71
CA ALA A 94 -2.44 -6.58 0.19
C ALA A 94 -3.91 -6.11 0.33
N ALA A 95 -4.18 -4.79 0.29
CA ALA A 95 -5.54 -4.26 0.28
C ALA A 95 -6.27 -4.57 -1.03
N TYR A 96 -5.57 -4.56 -2.15
CA TYR A 96 -6.10 -5.03 -3.44
C TYR A 96 -6.39 -6.54 -3.41
N GLU A 97 -5.52 -7.37 -2.85
CA GLU A 97 -5.76 -8.83 -2.71
C GLU A 97 -7.02 -9.16 -1.92
N LYS A 98 -7.35 -8.37 -0.89
CA LYS A 98 -8.59 -8.55 -0.13
C LYS A 98 -9.84 -8.15 -0.91
N SER A 99 -9.69 -7.27 -1.90
CA SER A 99 -10.80 -6.65 -2.62
C SER A 99 -11.11 -7.30 -3.96
N PHE A 100 -10.18 -8.10 -4.51
CA PHE A 100 -10.26 -8.68 -5.85
C PHE A 100 -9.84 -10.15 -5.86
N SER A 101 -10.40 -10.91 -6.81
CA SER A 101 -9.92 -12.27 -7.08
C SER A 101 -8.59 -12.27 -7.86
N SER A 102 -7.91 -13.41 -7.90
CA SER A 102 -6.68 -13.58 -8.70
C SER A 102 -6.91 -13.29 -10.20
N GLU A 103 -8.04 -13.73 -10.76
CA GLU A 103 -8.42 -13.42 -12.16
C GLU A 103 -8.59 -11.91 -12.38
N GLU A 104 -9.26 -11.24 -11.45
CA GLU A 104 -9.50 -9.80 -11.52
C GLU A 104 -8.19 -9.02 -11.46
N LEU A 105 -7.31 -9.37 -10.52
CA LEU A 105 -5.98 -8.75 -10.38
C LEU A 105 -5.10 -9.01 -11.60
N SER A 106 -5.09 -10.22 -12.15
CA SER A 106 -4.34 -10.53 -13.36
C SER A 106 -4.83 -9.72 -14.57
N SER A 107 -6.15 -9.58 -14.73
CA SER A 107 -6.74 -8.75 -15.78
C SER A 107 -6.43 -7.26 -15.57
N LEU A 108 -6.49 -6.77 -14.34
CA LEU A 108 -6.15 -5.39 -13.99
C LEU A 108 -4.65 -5.11 -14.21
N ALA A 109 -3.77 -6.02 -13.83
CA ALA A 109 -2.33 -5.90 -14.02
C ALA A 109 -1.91 -5.95 -15.49
N SER A 110 -2.63 -6.70 -16.34
CA SER A 110 -2.28 -6.83 -17.76
C SER A 110 -2.92 -5.77 -18.65
N LYS A 111 -4.12 -5.27 -18.29
CA LYS A 111 -4.92 -4.37 -19.13
C LYS A 111 -5.14 -2.99 -18.52
N GLY A 112 -4.79 -2.79 -17.26
CA GLY A 112 -5.00 -1.53 -16.54
C GLY A 112 -6.44 -1.03 -16.68
N ARG A 113 -6.59 0.17 -17.23
CA ARG A 113 -7.87 0.84 -17.48
C ARG A 113 -8.75 0.15 -18.52
N ASP A 114 -8.17 -0.64 -19.44
CA ASP A 114 -8.92 -1.38 -20.46
C ASP A 114 -9.45 -2.72 -19.92
N SER A 115 -9.12 -3.06 -18.67
CA SER A 115 -9.70 -4.22 -17.98
C SER A 115 -11.21 -4.05 -17.82
N LYS A 116 -11.97 -5.12 -18.08
CA LYS A 116 -13.41 -5.17 -17.79
C LYS A 116 -13.73 -4.93 -16.30
N TYR A 117 -12.73 -5.06 -15.43
CA TYR A 117 -12.84 -4.83 -13.99
C TYR A 117 -12.41 -3.43 -13.54
N ALA A 118 -12.00 -2.53 -14.44
CA ALA A 118 -11.56 -1.18 -14.06
C ALA A 118 -12.64 -0.39 -13.31
N GLY A 119 -13.92 -0.53 -13.70
CA GLY A 119 -15.04 0.07 -12.95
C GLY A 119 -15.15 -0.43 -11.52
N LYS A 120 -14.83 -1.71 -11.28
CA LYS A 120 -14.84 -2.32 -9.95
C LYS A 120 -13.75 -1.72 -9.03
N VAL A 121 -12.64 -1.24 -9.58
CA VAL A 121 -11.62 -0.51 -8.79
C VAL A 121 -12.23 0.74 -8.14
N ILE A 122 -12.99 1.52 -8.91
CA ILE A 122 -13.68 2.71 -8.42
C ILE A 122 -14.70 2.34 -7.34
N GLU A 123 -15.48 1.28 -7.56
CA GLU A 123 -16.45 0.79 -6.58
C GLU A 123 -15.81 0.33 -5.26
N ARG A 124 -14.58 -0.23 -5.32
CA ARG A 124 -13.86 -0.76 -4.15
C ARG A 124 -12.92 0.23 -3.50
N GLN A 125 -12.72 1.42 -4.08
CA GLN A 125 -11.79 2.44 -3.60
C GLN A 125 -11.96 2.76 -2.11
N SER A 126 -13.21 2.88 -1.63
CA SER A 126 -13.47 3.17 -0.21
C SER A 126 -13.05 2.03 0.73
N ALA A 127 -13.25 0.77 0.31
CA ALA A 127 -12.83 -0.39 1.11
C ALA A 127 -11.30 -0.49 1.17
N ILE A 128 -10.64 -0.33 0.01
CA ILE A 128 -9.18 -0.30 -0.09
C ILE A 128 -8.60 0.81 0.78
N GLY A 129 -9.20 2.00 0.75
CA GLY A 129 -8.78 3.14 1.58
C GLY A 129 -8.90 2.87 3.08
N LYS A 130 -9.96 2.19 3.53
CA LYS A 130 -10.10 1.79 4.95
C LYS A 130 -9.06 0.76 5.36
N ASP A 131 -8.80 -0.22 4.50
CA ASP A 131 -7.76 -1.22 4.73
C ASP A 131 -6.37 -0.57 4.79
N MET A 132 -6.08 0.38 3.90
CA MET A 132 -4.86 1.17 3.91
C MET A 132 -4.73 2.02 5.17
N GLN A 133 -5.80 2.68 5.61
CA GLN A 133 -5.78 3.45 6.86
C GLN A 133 -5.41 2.54 8.05
N SER A 134 -5.99 1.34 8.13
CA SER A 134 -5.71 0.40 9.22
C SER A 134 -4.33 -0.23 9.15
N SER A 135 -3.83 -0.56 7.95
CA SER A 135 -2.57 -1.29 7.77
C SER A 135 -1.35 -0.38 7.65
N SER A 136 -1.51 0.80 7.06
CA SER A 136 -0.44 1.75 6.75
C SER A 136 -0.43 2.98 7.66
N GLY A 137 -1.40 3.13 8.56
CA GLY A 137 -1.41 4.21 9.56
C GLY A 137 -0.07 4.39 10.30
N PRO A 138 0.53 3.31 10.84
CA PRO A 138 1.84 3.40 11.49
C PRO A 138 2.96 3.84 10.54
N ILE A 139 2.96 3.39 9.28
CA ILE A 139 3.95 3.78 8.26
C ILE A 139 3.86 5.28 8.01
N LEU A 140 2.64 5.78 7.83
CA LEU A 140 2.37 7.20 7.59
C LEU A 140 2.79 8.06 8.79
N ILE A 141 2.47 7.63 10.01
CA ILE A 141 2.84 8.34 11.24
C ILE A 141 4.37 8.42 11.39
N SER A 142 5.09 7.33 11.15
CA SER A 142 6.56 7.31 11.23
C SER A 142 7.19 8.24 10.19
N LEU A 143 6.75 8.18 8.93
CA LEU A 143 7.22 9.08 7.87
C LEU A 143 7.03 10.56 8.24
N ILE A 144 5.84 10.92 8.73
CA ILE A 144 5.51 12.30 9.11
C ILE A 144 6.34 12.75 10.31
N THR A 145 6.47 11.90 11.32
CA THR A 145 7.24 12.20 12.53
C THR A 145 8.69 12.49 12.19
N GLU A 146 9.35 11.59 11.45
CA GLU A 146 10.75 11.76 11.05
C GLU A 146 10.96 13.01 10.18
N ALA A 147 10.05 13.28 9.24
CA ALA A 147 10.13 14.47 8.41
C ALA A 147 10.00 15.78 9.23
N LEU A 148 9.06 15.81 10.18
CA LEU A 148 8.84 16.98 11.04
C LEU A 148 10.02 17.18 12.02
N GLU A 149 10.55 16.12 12.62
CA GLU A 149 11.71 16.18 13.51
C GLU A 149 12.98 16.66 12.78
N ALA A 150 13.19 16.19 11.55
CA ALA A 150 14.29 16.67 10.71
C ALA A 150 14.13 18.17 10.39
N CYS A 151 12.91 18.62 10.10
CA CYS A 151 12.62 20.03 9.89
C CYS A 151 12.89 20.89 11.13
N LEU A 152 12.43 20.46 12.32
CA LEU A 152 12.68 21.19 13.56
C LEU A 152 14.19 21.33 13.83
N SER A 153 14.92 20.21 13.72
CA SER A 153 16.36 20.16 13.93
C SER A 153 17.12 21.11 12.98
N LYS A 154 16.79 21.07 11.69
CA LYS A 154 17.42 21.92 10.65
C LYS A 154 17.13 23.41 10.83
N ASN A 155 16.01 23.74 11.47
CA ASN A 155 15.59 25.11 11.69
C ASN A 155 15.84 25.58 13.13
N GLY A 156 16.52 24.80 14.00
CA GLY A 156 16.81 25.17 15.38
C GLY A 156 15.56 25.44 16.21
N LEU A 157 14.63 24.48 16.20
CA LEU A 157 13.39 24.45 16.99
C LEU A 157 13.35 23.20 17.89
#